data_AF-A0A2M8L9J5-F1
#
_entry.id   AF-A0A2M8L9J5-F1
#
_cell.length_a   1.000
_cell.length_b   1.000
_cell.length_c   1.000
_cell.angle_alpha   90.00
_cell.angle_beta   90.00
_cell.angle_gamma   90.00
#
_symmetry.space_group_name_H-M   'P 1'
#
loop_
_entity.id
_entity.type
_entity.pdbx_description
1 polymer ?
#
loop_
_entity_poly.entity_id
_entity_poly.type
_entity_poly.pdbx_seq_one_letter_code
_entity_poly.pdbx_strand_id
1 'polypeptide(L)'
;MKAIESEQPTHLIINTDPGCDDAVSLFSTAATASKEFTEVDSIAIYGNDSTHQTGKNLSTLRVIIEELRQTGSFFPELKYFSGAEKALDKSEPFQENTDDIFGKHALEGIERKTTKLLEPSGVIYERIARNPEATAHALSLGAITELAQMITRKDMVGKVKSITVMGGVFFEEGNRAPHLSWNFSCDPRALEVVLRESEKQRIPFTLVPLDLTQKPELGLTADRFAWLYKELNLRGSHAIADIIKTLVGTESTYYKFSVSPDRTIGNRKPPYDRIGFKGAAIHDLTARMVQENPENFEIYPIQVLVDEKGQIGTAPSYMASDDFHLHTIQVAMDVKDSERYWQQVVDSLSQYR
;
A
#
# COMPACT_ATOMS: atom_id res chain seq x y z
N MET A 1 6.69 -25.71 1.68
CA MET A 1 7.50 -24.48 1.75
C MET A 1 8.95 -24.87 1.54
N LYS A 2 9.54 -24.51 0.40
CA LYS A 2 11.01 -24.50 0.31
C LYS A 2 11.47 -23.28 1.10
N ALA A 3 12.28 -23.50 2.12
CA ALA A 3 13.04 -22.44 2.75
C ALA A 3 13.88 -21.71 1.69
N ILE A 4 14.15 -20.44 1.91
CA ILE A 4 15.04 -19.63 1.08
C ILE A 4 16.41 -20.34 1.00
N GLU A 5 16.68 -21.00 -0.13
CA GLU A 5 17.99 -21.50 -0.56
C GLU A 5 18.68 -20.48 -1.48
N SER A 6 18.37 -19.18 -1.38
CA SER A 6 19.15 -18.13 -2.04
C SER A 6 19.96 -17.35 -1.01
N GLU A 7 21.28 -17.54 -1.02
CA GLU A 7 22.26 -16.86 -0.15
C GLU A 7 22.39 -15.33 -0.37
N GLN A 8 21.56 -14.72 -1.23
CA GLN A 8 21.70 -13.30 -1.58
C GLN A 8 20.71 -12.40 -0.81
N PRO A 9 21.15 -11.24 -0.27
CA PRO A 9 20.26 -10.31 0.42
C PRO A 9 19.12 -9.81 -0.48
N THR A 10 17.90 -10.10 -0.08
CA THR A 10 16.65 -9.64 -0.71
C THR A 10 15.97 -8.63 0.19
N HIS A 11 15.68 -7.45 -0.35
CA HIS A 11 15.04 -6.34 0.35
C HIS A 11 13.59 -6.20 -0.11
N LEU A 12 12.67 -6.01 0.83
CA LEU A 12 11.35 -5.45 0.56
C LEU A 12 11.35 -3.96 0.91
N ILE A 13 11.12 -3.10 -0.06
CA ILE A 13 11.00 -1.65 0.13
C ILE A 13 9.52 -1.28 0.03
N ILE A 14 8.98 -0.68 1.07
CA ILE A 14 7.56 -0.34 1.18
C ILE A 14 7.42 1.19 1.20
N ASN A 15 6.86 1.78 0.15
CA ASN A 15 6.50 3.20 0.14
C ASN A 15 5.06 3.31 0.65
N THR A 16 4.84 3.98 1.78
CA THR A 16 3.56 4.00 2.49
C THR A 16 3.32 5.39 3.08
N ASP A 17 2.06 5.78 3.19
CA ASP A 17 1.62 7.05 3.77
C ASP A 17 0.67 6.77 4.94
N PRO A 18 1.16 6.19 6.05
CA PRO A 18 0.35 5.31 6.90
C PRO A 18 -0.99 5.88 7.35
N GLY A 19 -2.05 5.36 6.72
CA GLY A 19 -3.44 5.43 7.12
C GLY A 19 -3.91 4.18 7.86
N CYS A 20 -5.24 4.04 8.02
CA CYS A 20 -5.83 2.91 8.74
C CYS A 20 -5.56 1.56 8.04
N ASP A 21 -5.64 1.48 6.71
CA ASP A 21 -5.41 0.24 5.96
C ASP A 21 -3.92 -0.03 5.65
N ASP A 22 -3.09 1.01 5.43
CA ASP A 22 -1.63 0.87 5.43
C ASP A 22 -1.13 0.18 6.71
N ALA A 23 -1.65 0.59 7.86
CA ALA A 23 -1.26 0.02 9.15
C ALA A 23 -1.52 -1.49 9.20
N VAL A 24 -2.69 -1.94 8.72
CA VAL A 24 -3.02 -3.37 8.62
C VAL A 24 -2.06 -4.08 7.66
N SER A 25 -1.71 -3.46 6.54
CA SER A 25 -0.72 -3.98 5.58
C SER A 25 0.67 -4.13 6.20
N LEU A 26 1.13 -3.13 6.96
CA LEU A 26 2.42 -3.14 7.64
C LEU A 26 2.48 -4.19 8.76
N PHE A 27 1.39 -4.39 9.53
CA PHE A 27 1.32 -5.50 10.49
C PHE A 27 1.38 -6.85 9.76
N SER A 28 0.57 -7.06 8.71
CA SER A 28 0.63 -8.30 7.94
C SER A 28 2.02 -8.55 7.35
N THR A 29 2.68 -7.50 6.86
CA THR A 29 4.02 -7.59 6.27
C THR A 29 5.08 -7.92 7.33
N ALA A 30 5.09 -7.24 8.49
CA ALA A 30 6.01 -7.56 9.58
C ALA A 30 5.87 -9.01 10.03
N ALA A 31 4.65 -9.56 10.01
CA ALA A 31 4.40 -10.94 10.40
C ALA A 31 4.92 -12.00 9.41
N THR A 32 5.11 -11.65 8.13
CA THR A 32 5.26 -12.64 7.05
C THR A 32 6.49 -12.43 6.18
N ALA A 33 7.00 -11.21 6.05
CA ALA A 33 8.02 -10.86 5.07
C ALA A 33 9.33 -11.65 5.22
N SER A 34 9.69 -12.10 6.43
CA SER A 34 10.88 -12.93 6.66
C SER A 34 10.84 -14.30 5.98
N LYS A 35 9.68 -14.72 5.46
CA LYS A 35 9.54 -15.93 4.63
C LYS A 35 10.16 -15.76 3.24
N GLU A 36 10.32 -14.53 2.78
CA GLU A 36 10.72 -14.19 1.40
C GLU A 36 11.91 -13.21 1.34
N PHE A 37 12.01 -12.32 2.33
CA PHE A 37 12.94 -11.18 2.35
C PHE A 37 13.87 -11.24 3.55
N THR A 38 15.13 -10.90 3.32
CA THR A 38 16.14 -10.77 4.38
C THR A 38 16.07 -9.45 5.14
N GLU A 39 15.61 -8.39 4.47
CA GLU A 39 15.46 -7.05 5.03
C GLU A 39 14.15 -6.41 4.57
N VAL A 40 13.55 -5.60 5.43
CA VAL A 40 12.34 -4.84 5.10
C VAL A 40 12.52 -3.39 5.54
N ASP A 41 12.37 -2.47 4.59
CA ASP A 41 12.47 -1.03 4.82
C ASP A 41 11.16 -0.36 4.42
N SER A 42 10.55 0.37 5.33
CA SER A 42 9.35 1.17 5.11
C SER A 42 9.71 2.65 5.01
N ILE A 43 9.19 3.32 3.99
CA ILE A 43 9.44 4.73 3.71
C ILE A 43 8.12 5.47 3.81
N ALA A 44 8.04 6.42 4.75
CA ALA A 44 6.91 7.33 4.86
C ALA A 44 6.94 8.34 3.71
N ILE A 45 5.83 8.41 2.96
CA ILE A 45 5.58 9.41 1.91
C ILE A 45 4.29 10.17 2.23
N TYR A 46 4.05 11.28 1.53
CA TYR A 46 2.80 12.02 1.59
C TYR A 46 1.68 11.31 0.81
N GLY A 47 0.44 11.73 1.07
CA GLY A 47 -0.76 11.23 0.39
C GLY A 47 -1.98 11.41 1.29
N ASN A 48 -2.18 10.50 2.24
CA ASN A 48 -3.17 10.61 3.31
C ASN A 48 -2.91 11.84 4.21
N ASP A 49 -1.64 12.23 4.38
CA ASP A 49 -1.24 13.50 5.01
C ASP A 49 0.12 13.93 4.41
N SER A 50 0.69 15.02 4.93
CA SER A 50 2.08 15.40 4.76
C SER A 50 3.06 14.29 5.19
N THR A 51 4.21 14.19 4.54
CA THR A 51 5.29 13.23 4.88
C THR A 51 5.73 13.34 6.34
N HIS A 52 5.67 14.53 6.93
CA HIS A 52 5.97 14.71 8.36
C HIS A 52 4.97 13.98 9.25
N GLN A 53 3.67 14.08 8.96
CA GLN A 53 2.64 13.42 9.76
C GLN A 53 2.63 11.91 9.51
N THR A 54 2.73 11.48 8.24
CA THR A 54 2.83 10.05 7.90
C THR A 54 4.10 9.42 8.48
N GLY A 55 5.20 10.17 8.60
CA GLY A 55 6.41 9.75 9.31
C GLY A 55 6.22 9.53 10.82
N LYS A 56 5.40 10.34 11.49
CA LYS A 56 5.00 10.08 12.88
C LYS A 56 4.13 8.84 13.00
N ASN A 57 3.21 8.65 12.05
CA ASN A 57 2.34 7.47 12.00
C ASN A 57 3.18 6.20 11.83
N LEU A 58 4.12 6.22 10.87
CA LEU A 58 5.06 5.13 10.65
C LEU A 58 5.91 4.84 11.90
N SER A 59 6.38 5.88 12.59
CA SER A 59 7.11 5.74 13.85
C SER A 59 6.25 5.17 14.99
N THR A 60 4.94 5.43 14.99
CA THR A 60 4.01 4.84 15.96
C THR A 60 3.85 3.34 15.69
N LEU A 61 3.59 2.97 14.44
CA LEU A 61 3.49 1.57 14.01
C LEU A 61 4.78 0.80 14.31
N ARG A 62 5.94 1.42 14.12
CA ARG A 62 7.23 0.88 14.55
C ARG A 62 7.23 0.46 16.01
N VAL A 63 6.89 1.38 16.90
CA VAL A 63 6.94 1.14 18.34
C VAL A 63 5.99 0.00 18.71
N ILE A 64 4.80 -0.02 18.12
CA ILE A 64 3.82 -1.11 18.32
C ILE A 64 4.39 -2.45 17.83
N ILE A 65 4.98 -2.52 16.64
CA ILE A 65 5.56 -3.76 16.12
C ILE A 65 6.72 -4.24 16.99
N GLU A 66 7.56 -3.32 17.49
CA GLU A 66 8.63 -3.64 18.44
C GLU A 66 8.09 -4.15 19.80
N GLU A 67 7.03 -3.52 20.34
CA GLU A 67 6.31 -3.97 21.54
C GLU A 67 5.77 -5.40 21.36
N LEU A 68 5.12 -5.68 20.22
CA LEU A 68 4.56 -6.99 19.90
C LEU A 68 5.63 -8.05 19.59
N ARG A 69 6.82 -7.67 19.13
CA ARG A 69 7.94 -8.60 18.95
C ARG A 69 8.44 -9.14 20.31
N GLN A 70 8.38 -8.32 21.36
CA GLN A 70 8.86 -8.70 22.69
C GLN A 70 7.96 -9.75 23.37
N THR A 71 6.72 -9.97 22.90
CA THR A 71 5.79 -10.95 23.48
C THR A 71 6.06 -12.41 23.07
N GLY A 72 7.18 -12.68 22.39
CA GLY A 72 7.57 -14.04 21.98
C GLY A 72 7.38 -14.33 20.49
N SER A 73 6.98 -13.33 19.71
CA SER A 73 6.81 -13.43 18.26
C SER A 73 8.09 -13.04 17.52
N PHE A 74 8.55 -13.85 16.56
CA PHE A 74 9.78 -13.57 15.80
C PHE A 74 9.47 -12.86 14.47
N PHE A 75 9.62 -11.54 14.47
CA PHE A 75 9.46 -10.70 13.27
C PHE A 75 10.80 -10.12 12.82
N PRO A 76 11.05 -9.91 11.51
CA PRO A 76 12.19 -9.12 11.07
C PRO A 76 12.11 -7.70 11.64
N GLU A 77 13.27 -7.07 11.86
CA GLU A 77 13.28 -5.63 12.16
C GLU A 77 12.82 -4.90 10.89
N LEU A 78 11.65 -4.29 10.94
CA LEU A 78 11.25 -3.30 9.96
C LEU A 78 12.06 -2.03 10.23
N LYS A 79 12.74 -1.51 9.21
CA LYS A 79 13.44 -0.22 9.29
C LYS A 79 12.55 0.87 8.71
N TYR A 80 12.69 2.10 9.18
CA TYR A 80 11.74 3.18 8.89
C TYR A 80 12.45 4.45 8.48
N PHE A 81 11.99 5.05 7.38
CA PHE A 81 12.65 6.18 6.73
C PHE A 81 11.63 7.21 6.25
N SER A 82 12.10 8.42 5.98
CA SER A 82 11.32 9.49 5.35
C SER A 82 11.66 9.56 3.86
N GLY A 83 10.63 9.63 3.02
CA GLY A 83 10.74 9.78 1.57
C GLY A 83 10.44 11.19 1.10
N ALA A 84 10.03 11.30 -0.17
CA ALA A 84 9.65 12.54 -0.81
C ALA A 84 8.54 13.29 -0.04
N GLU A 85 8.60 14.62 -0.09
CA GLU A 85 7.62 15.53 0.55
C GLU A 85 6.69 16.23 -0.44
N LYS A 86 6.97 16.09 -1.74
CA LYS A 86 6.26 16.77 -2.82
C LYS A 86 6.31 15.97 -4.11
N ALA A 87 5.35 16.23 -4.99
CA ALA A 87 5.33 15.68 -6.34
C ALA A 87 6.50 16.20 -7.18
N LEU A 88 6.91 15.41 -8.19
CA LEU A 88 8.10 15.68 -9.01
C LEU A 88 8.07 17.06 -9.68
N ASP A 89 6.89 17.56 -10.04
CA ASP A 89 6.68 18.82 -10.76
C ASP A 89 6.31 20.01 -9.84
N LYS A 90 6.30 19.82 -8.51
CA LYS A 90 5.91 20.85 -7.54
C LYS A 90 7.12 21.42 -6.79
N SER A 91 7.05 22.71 -6.48
CA SER A 91 8.05 23.38 -5.64
C SER A 91 7.80 23.17 -4.15
N GLU A 92 6.53 23.17 -3.74
CA GLU A 92 6.09 23.11 -2.34
C GLU A 92 5.74 21.68 -1.89
N PRO A 93 5.92 21.36 -0.59
CA PRO A 93 5.44 20.12 0.01
C PRO A 93 3.93 19.93 -0.13
N PHE A 94 3.49 18.68 -0.21
CA PHE A 94 2.07 18.32 -0.20
C PHE A 94 1.38 18.80 1.07
N GLN A 95 0.18 19.37 0.94
CA GLN A 95 -0.54 20.04 2.04
C GLN A 95 -1.94 19.46 2.31
N GLU A 96 -2.47 18.56 1.46
CA GLU A 96 -3.78 17.96 1.75
C GLU A 96 -3.65 16.92 2.87
N ASN A 97 -4.74 16.72 3.61
CA ASN A 97 -4.88 15.63 4.57
C ASN A 97 -6.21 14.91 4.36
N THR A 98 -6.37 13.73 4.94
CA THR A 98 -7.59 12.91 4.89
C THR A 98 -8.16 12.64 6.28
N ASP A 99 -8.09 13.65 7.17
CA ASP A 99 -8.61 13.57 8.55
C ASP A 99 -10.11 13.22 8.59
N ASP A 100 -10.86 13.61 7.56
CA ASP A 100 -12.28 13.29 7.39
C ASP A 100 -12.56 11.82 7.04
N ILE A 101 -11.56 11.11 6.50
CA ILE A 101 -11.66 9.70 6.11
C ILE A 101 -11.09 8.80 7.21
N PHE A 102 -9.93 9.14 7.76
CA PHE A 102 -9.19 8.28 8.68
C PHE A 102 -9.21 8.74 10.14
N GLY A 103 -9.83 9.88 10.45
CA GLY A 103 -9.68 10.54 11.75
C GLY A 103 -8.40 11.38 11.79
N LYS A 104 -8.28 12.23 12.81
CA LYS A 104 -7.18 13.18 13.00
C LYS A 104 -5.85 12.43 13.07
N HIS A 105 -5.07 12.51 11.99
CA HIS A 105 -3.81 11.79 11.81
C HIS A 105 -3.89 10.27 11.61
N ALA A 106 -5.05 9.71 11.25
CA ALA A 106 -5.26 8.34 10.78
C ALA A 106 -4.96 7.15 11.73
N LEU A 107 -4.28 7.36 12.86
CA LEU A 107 -3.98 6.33 13.88
C LEU A 107 -4.58 6.68 15.25
N GLU A 108 -5.73 7.35 15.26
CA GLU A 108 -6.43 7.72 16.50
C GLU A 108 -6.67 6.51 17.40
N GLY A 109 -6.33 6.63 18.69
CA GLY A 109 -6.55 5.60 19.69
C GLY A 109 -5.45 4.55 19.84
N ILE A 110 -4.43 4.56 18.96
CA ILE A 110 -3.26 3.67 19.08
C ILE A 110 -1.93 4.43 19.14
N GLU A 111 -1.97 5.73 19.38
CA GLU A 111 -0.79 6.60 19.35
C GLU A 111 0.29 6.12 20.33
N ARG A 112 1.55 6.37 19.95
CA ARG A 112 2.72 6.16 20.81
C ARG A 112 3.57 7.43 20.84
N LYS A 113 4.31 7.61 21.93
CA LYS A 113 5.30 8.69 21.99
C LYS A 113 6.49 8.33 21.10
N THR A 114 6.71 9.12 20.05
CA THR A 114 7.84 8.96 19.14
C THR A 114 8.75 10.18 19.25
N THR A 115 10.03 10.00 19.53
CA THR A 115 11.00 11.12 19.65
C THR A 115 12.08 11.11 18.58
N LYS A 116 12.16 10.04 17.77
CA LYS A 116 13.20 9.87 16.77
C LYS A 116 12.72 10.38 15.41
N LEU A 117 13.49 11.28 14.80
CA LEU A 117 13.30 11.64 13.40
C LEU A 117 13.68 10.45 12.52
N LEU A 118 12.92 10.23 11.45
CA LEU A 118 13.23 9.21 10.46
C LEU A 118 14.42 9.66 9.62
N GLU A 119 15.30 8.71 9.29
CA GLU A 119 16.40 8.97 8.36
C GLU A 119 15.85 9.07 6.92
N PRO A 120 16.50 9.83 6.01
CA PRO A 120 16.09 9.86 4.61
C PRO A 120 16.22 8.50 3.92
N SER A 121 15.29 8.18 3.04
CA SER A 121 15.25 6.94 2.23
C SER A 121 16.52 6.67 1.42
N GLY A 122 17.27 7.72 1.06
CA GLY A 122 18.55 7.63 0.36
C GLY A 122 19.55 6.67 1.00
N VAL A 123 19.52 6.52 2.33
CA VAL A 123 20.36 5.58 3.09
C VAL A 123 20.08 4.13 2.68
N ILE A 124 18.82 3.78 2.40
CA ILE A 124 18.43 2.45 1.93
C ILE A 124 19.06 2.17 0.57
N TYR A 125 18.92 3.11 -0.36
CA TYR A 125 19.40 2.97 -1.74
C TYR A 125 20.92 2.82 -1.77
N GLU A 126 21.64 3.64 -1.00
CA GLU A 126 23.09 3.51 -0.85
C GLU A 126 23.48 2.16 -0.24
N ARG A 127 22.74 1.66 0.75
CA ARG A 127 22.99 0.36 1.39
C ARG A 127 22.85 -0.78 0.38
N ILE A 128 21.79 -0.78 -0.43
CA ILE A 128 21.54 -1.78 -1.46
C ILE A 128 22.56 -1.67 -2.60
N ALA A 129 22.88 -0.45 -3.05
CA ALA A 129 23.84 -0.21 -4.12
C ALA A 129 25.26 -0.67 -3.77
N ARG A 130 25.69 -0.52 -2.51
CA ARG A 130 27.02 -0.94 -2.03
C ARG A 130 27.23 -2.45 -2.02
N ASN A 131 26.16 -3.24 -2.00
CA ASN A 131 26.24 -4.70 -2.06
C ASN A 131 25.85 -5.18 -3.46
N PRO A 132 26.79 -5.67 -4.30
CA PRO A 132 26.50 -6.11 -5.66
C PRO A 132 25.43 -7.20 -5.78
N GLU A 133 25.34 -8.09 -4.78
CA GLU A 133 24.37 -9.19 -4.75
C GLU A 133 23.01 -8.79 -4.16
N ALA A 134 22.91 -7.64 -3.48
CA ALA A 134 21.66 -7.19 -2.91
C ALA A 134 20.66 -6.82 -4.01
N THR A 135 19.41 -7.21 -3.83
CA THR A 135 18.29 -6.92 -4.74
C THR A 135 17.07 -6.41 -3.96
N ALA A 136 16.15 -5.72 -4.64
CA ALA A 136 14.99 -5.09 -4.02
C ALA A 136 13.69 -5.45 -4.72
N HIS A 137 12.62 -5.60 -3.96
CA HIS A 137 11.25 -5.71 -4.41
C HIS A 137 10.46 -4.54 -3.81
N ALA A 138 9.71 -3.82 -4.63
CA ALA A 138 9.00 -2.62 -4.21
C ALA A 138 7.51 -2.91 -4.01
N LEU A 139 6.96 -2.43 -2.90
CA LEU A 139 5.52 -2.33 -2.63
C LEU A 139 5.18 -0.85 -2.44
N SER A 140 4.40 -0.25 -3.33
CA SER A 140 3.99 1.15 -3.24
C SER A 140 2.52 1.22 -2.86
N LEU A 141 2.24 1.73 -1.66
CA LEU A 141 0.93 1.84 -1.03
C LEU A 141 0.41 3.28 -1.00
N GLY A 142 1.32 4.26 -1.08
CA GLY A 142 0.98 5.69 -1.15
C GLY A 142 1.30 6.36 -2.48
N ALA A 143 1.49 7.69 -2.44
CA ALA A 143 1.92 8.46 -3.60
C ALA A 143 3.19 7.85 -4.24
N ILE A 144 3.22 7.80 -5.57
CA ILE A 144 4.23 7.01 -6.30
C ILE A 144 5.58 7.70 -6.47
N THR A 145 5.74 8.92 -5.92
CA THR A 145 6.94 9.75 -6.10
C THR A 145 8.22 9.09 -5.61
N GLU A 146 8.20 8.45 -4.44
CA GLU A 146 9.39 7.81 -3.89
C GLU A 146 9.87 6.65 -4.77
N LEU A 147 8.93 5.88 -5.32
CA LEU A 147 9.22 4.82 -6.27
C LEU A 147 9.89 5.38 -7.53
N ALA A 148 9.34 6.46 -8.11
CA ALA A 148 9.93 7.13 -9.27
C ALA A 148 11.35 7.62 -8.99
N GLN A 149 11.58 8.22 -7.81
CA GLN A 149 12.91 8.65 -7.40
C GLN A 149 13.85 7.47 -7.27
N MET A 150 13.45 6.38 -6.60
CA MET A 150 14.27 5.19 -6.41
C MET A 150 14.72 4.56 -7.73
N ILE A 151 13.79 4.27 -8.64
CA ILE A 151 14.10 3.49 -9.86
C ILE A 151 14.90 4.29 -10.90
N THR A 152 14.87 5.63 -10.83
CA THR A 152 15.62 6.52 -11.71
C THR A 152 17.06 6.73 -11.23
N ARG A 153 17.39 6.31 -10.00
CA ARG A 153 18.76 6.43 -9.50
C ARG A 153 19.69 5.50 -10.27
N LYS A 154 20.83 6.05 -10.69
CA LYS A 154 21.86 5.30 -11.42
C LYS A 154 22.41 4.10 -10.64
N ASP A 155 22.48 4.21 -9.32
CA ASP A 155 23.01 3.17 -8.43
C ASP A 155 21.99 2.06 -8.10
N MET A 156 20.72 2.27 -8.45
CA MET A 156 19.63 1.28 -8.29
C MET A 156 19.26 0.58 -9.61
N VAL A 157 19.87 0.96 -10.75
CA VAL A 157 19.59 0.33 -12.05
C VAL A 157 19.89 -1.17 -11.98
N GLY A 158 18.90 -1.99 -12.34
CA GLY A 158 19.00 -3.45 -12.32
C GLY A 158 18.92 -4.10 -10.92
N LYS A 159 18.80 -3.30 -9.85
CA LYS A 159 18.64 -3.78 -8.47
C LYS A 159 17.20 -4.14 -8.12
N VAL A 160 16.24 -3.41 -8.67
CA VAL A 160 14.80 -3.63 -8.44
C VAL A 160 14.32 -4.80 -9.31
N LYS A 161 13.74 -5.82 -8.70
CA LYS A 161 13.36 -7.10 -9.33
C LYS A 161 11.87 -7.26 -9.54
N SER A 162 11.04 -6.55 -8.78
CA SER A 162 9.61 -6.43 -9.05
C SER A 162 9.04 -5.19 -8.37
N ILE A 163 7.91 -4.72 -8.89
CA ILE A 163 7.16 -3.59 -8.37
C ILE A 163 5.69 -4.01 -8.27
N THR A 164 5.08 -3.81 -7.10
CA THR A 164 3.64 -3.88 -6.89
C THR A 164 3.14 -2.52 -6.43
N VAL A 165 2.09 -1.98 -7.06
CA VAL A 165 1.55 -0.64 -6.77
C VAL A 165 0.05 -0.71 -6.48
N MET A 166 -0.38 -0.15 -5.34
CA MET A 166 -1.77 0.15 -5.05
C MET A 166 -2.15 1.50 -5.68
N GLY A 167 -3.10 1.49 -6.60
CA GLY A 167 -3.58 2.69 -7.27
C GLY A 167 -4.20 2.41 -8.63
N GLY A 168 -4.76 3.44 -9.25
CA GLY A 168 -5.48 3.33 -10.51
C GLY A 168 -6.91 2.82 -10.37
N VAL A 169 -7.68 3.01 -11.42
CA VAL A 169 -9.06 2.54 -11.56
C VAL A 169 -9.41 2.47 -13.05
N PHE A 170 -10.14 1.44 -13.48
CA PHE A 170 -10.50 1.22 -14.87
C PHE A 170 -12.01 1.26 -15.13
N PHE A 171 -12.75 0.42 -14.41
CA PHE A 171 -14.16 0.13 -14.63
C PHE A 171 -15.04 0.49 -13.43
N GLU A 172 -14.44 0.62 -12.25
CA GLU A 172 -15.09 1.15 -11.05
C GLU A 172 -14.94 2.68 -10.94
N GLU A 173 -15.55 3.26 -9.92
CA GLU A 173 -15.38 4.68 -9.62
C GLU A 173 -14.12 4.96 -8.80
N GLY A 174 -13.38 5.98 -9.22
CA GLY A 174 -12.23 6.47 -8.48
C GLY A 174 -12.59 7.15 -7.16
N ASN A 175 -11.71 7.01 -6.18
CA ASN A 175 -11.86 7.63 -4.86
C ASN A 175 -11.42 9.11 -4.79
N ARG A 176 -10.80 9.65 -5.85
CA ARG A 176 -10.49 11.09 -5.98
C ARG A 176 -11.40 11.79 -6.96
N ALA A 177 -11.56 11.21 -8.16
CA ALA A 177 -12.47 11.65 -9.21
C ALA A 177 -12.95 10.40 -9.98
N PRO A 178 -13.97 10.47 -10.86
CA PRO A 178 -14.64 9.26 -11.36
C PRO A 178 -13.70 8.23 -12.01
N HIS A 179 -12.62 8.69 -12.63
CA HIS A 179 -11.60 7.83 -13.27
C HIS A 179 -10.20 8.02 -12.67
N LEU A 180 -10.12 8.44 -11.40
CA LEU A 180 -8.86 8.78 -10.76
C LEU A 180 -8.81 8.26 -9.31
N SER A 181 -7.78 7.48 -9.02
CA SER A 181 -7.47 7.07 -7.66
C SER A 181 -6.64 8.13 -6.94
N TRP A 182 -6.68 8.09 -5.60
CA TRP A 182 -5.99 9.02 -4.71
C TRP A 182 -4.49 9.02 -4.95
N ASN A 183 -3.82 7.87 -4.78
CA ASN A 183 -2.35 7.76 -4.92
C ASN A 183 -1.81 8.26 -6.26
N PHE A 184 -2.54 8.05 -7.35
CA PHE A 184 -2.13 8.50 -8.69
C PHE A 184 -2.40 9.98 -8.91
N SER A 185 -3.45 10.53 -8.28
CA SER A 185 -3.72 11.97 -8.30
C SER A 185 -2.66 12.80 -7.57
N CYS A 186 -1.94 12.21 -6.61
CA CYS A 186 -0.91 12.88 -5.83
C CYS A 186 0.32 13.25 -6.66
N ASP A 187 0.74 12.40 -7.59
CA ASP A 187 1.85 12.67 -8.51
C ASP A 187 1.71 11.91 -9.85
N PRO A 188 0.89 12.44 -10.77
CA PRO A 188 0.71 11.87 -12.12
C PRO A 188 2.01 11.72 -12.89
N ARG A 189 2.94 12.67 -12.71
CA ARG A 189 4.21 12.67 -13.43
C ARG A 189 5.10 11.52 -12.98
N ALA A 190 5.12 11.21 -11.69
CA ALA A 190 5.85 10.08 -11.16
C ALA A 190 5.33 8.75 -11.72
N LEU A 191 4.02 8.59 -11.94
CA LEU A 191 3.47 7.36 -12.52
C LEU A 191 4.03 7.08 -13.92
N GLU A 192 4.00 8.08 -14.80
CA GLU A 192 4.58 7.97 -16.16
C GLU A 192 6.08 7.63 -16.12
N VAL A 193 6.82 8.24 -15.20
CA VAL A 193 8.25 7.92 -15.00
C VAL A 193 8.43 6.47 -14.56
N VAL A 194 7.59 6.00 -13.63
CA VAL A 194 7.64 4.62 -13.12
C VAL A 194 7.41 3.60 -14.22
N LEU A 195 6.37 3.79 -15.04
CA LEU A 195 6.06 2.87 -16.12
C LEU A 195 7.17 2.82 -17.17
N ARG A 196 7.67 3.97 -17.62
CA ARG A 196 8.77 4.04 -18.60
C ARG A 196 10.06 3.40 -18.12
N GLU A 197 10.48 3.70 -16.90
CA GLU A 197 11.72 3.14 -16.37
C GLU A 197 11.58 1.65 -16.05
N SER A 198 10.40 1.20 -15.63
CA SER A 198 10.11 -0.22 -15.45
C SER A 198 10.22 -0.98 -16.78
N GLU A 199 9.64 -0.45 -17.87
CA GLU A 199 9.76 -1.05 -19.20
C GLU A 199 11.21 -1.10 -19.70
N LYS A 200 11.90 0.04 -19.61
CA LYS A 200 13.30 0.18 -20.03
C LYS A 200 14.21 -0.79 -19.29
N GLN A 201 13.97 -1.01 -18.00
CA GLN A 201 14.74 -1.93 -17.17
C GLN A 201 14.17 -3.36 -17.16
N ARG A 202 13.03 -3.59 -17.83
CA ARG A 202 12.27 -4.86 -17.82
C ARG A 202 11.91 -5.35 -16.41
N ILE A 203 11.54 -4.41 -15.54
CA ILE A 203 11.08 -4.70 -14.17
C ILE A 203 9.62 -5.16 -14.25
N PRO A 204 9.27 -6.36 -13.76
CA PRO A 204 7.88 -6.78 -13.60
C PRO A 204 7.10 -5.77 -12.76
N PHE A 205 6.02 -5.25 -13.33
CA PHE A 205 5.13 -4.26 -12.70
C PHE A 205 3.72 -4.83 -12.58
N THR A 206 3.21 -4.90 -11.35
CA THR A 206 1.85 -5.34 -11.04
C THR A 206 1.06 -4.19 -10.42
N LEU A 207 -0.03 -3.82 -11.06
CA LEU A 207 -0.99 -2.84 -10.57
C LEU A 207 -2.09 -3.54 -9.77
N VAL A 208 -2.45 -2.94 -8.63
CA VAL A 208 -3.55 -3.34 -7.76
C VAL A 208 -4.55 -2.18 -7.71
N PRO A 209 -5.51 -2.16 -8.66
CA PRO A 209 -6.43 -1.04 -8.82
C PRO A 209 -7.60 -1.08 -7.83
N LEU A 210 -8.35 0.01 -7.82
CA LEU A 210 -9.63 0.09 -7.13
C LEU A 210 -10.61 -1.00 -7.59
N ASP A 211 -10.57 -1.41 -8.86
CA ASP A 211 -11.38 -2.50 -9.43
C ASP A 211 -11.29 -3.82 -8.65
N LEU A 212 -10.10 -4.12 -8.11
CA LEU A 212 -9.91 -5.29 -7.25
C LEU A 212 -10.22 -4.94 -5.80
N THR A 213 -9.58 -3.90 -5.26
CA THR A 213 -9.62 -3.61 -3.82
C THR A 213 -10.98 -3.17 -3.30
N GLN A 214 -11.87 -2.69 -4.18
CA GLN A 214 -13.25 -2.30 -3.84
C GLN A 214 -14.26 -3.44 -3.95
N LYS A 215 -13.84 -4.64 -4.35
CA LYS A 215 -14.74 -5.79 -4.48
C LYS A 215 -15.45 -6.09 -3.15
N PRO A 216 -16.79 -6.23 -3.14
CA PRO A 216 -17.56 -6.45 -1.91
C PRO A 216 -17.09 -7.64 -1.07
N GLU A 217 -16.58 -8.70 -1.71
CA GLU A 217 -16.05 -9.92 -1.09
C GLU A 217 -14.70 -9.73 -0.38
N LEU A 218 -13.93 -8.70 -0.76
CA LEU A 218 -12.68 -8.30 -0.11
C LEU A 218 -12.88 -7.23 0.97
N GLY A 219 -14.09 -6.67 1.07
CA GLY A 219 -14.44 -5.69 2.10
C GLY A 219 -14.54 -6.31 3.49
N LEU A 220 -14.01 -5.61 4.49
CA LEU A 220 -14.13 -5.95 5.90
C LEU A 220 -15.54 -5.57 6.39
N THR A 221 -16.54 -6.40 6.05
CA THR A 221 -17.92 -6.25 6.52
C THR A 221 -18.03 -6.48 8.02
N ALA A 222 -19.14 -6.06 8.66
CA ALA A 222 -19.35 -6.28 10.10
C ALA A 222 -19.20 -7.76 10.51
N ASP A 223 -19.80 -8.68 9.74
CA ASP A 223 -19.69 -10.12 10.02
C ASP A 223 -18.27 -10.64 9.81
N ARG A 224 -17.59 -10.16 8.76
CA ARG A 224 -16.18 -10.51 8.49
C ARG A 224 -15.27 -10.01 9.60
N PHE A 225 -15.48 -8.78 10.06
CA PHE A 225 -14.76 -8.21 11.19
C PHE A 225 -15.00 -9.01 12.47
N ALA A 226 -16.25 -9.36 12.79
CA ALA A 226 -16.57 -10.17 13.95
C ALA A 226 -15.87 -11.54 13.92
N TRP A 227 -15.85 -12.18 12.75
CA TRP A 227 -15.12 -13.43 12.52
C TRP A 227 -13.59 -13.25 12.68
N LEU A 228 -12.99 -12.28 12.00
CA LEU A 228 -11.55 -11.98 12.09
C LEU A 228 -11.14 -11.70 13.53
N TYR A 229 -11.88 -10.83 14.22
CA TYR A 229 -11.64 -10.49 15.62
C TYR A 229 -11.68 -11.74 16.51
N LYS A 230 -12.67 -12.61 16.33
CA LYS A 230 -12.77 -13.87 17.06
C LYS A 230 -11.58 -14.80 16.78
N GLU A 231 -11.21 -14.98 15.51
CA GLU A 231 -10.09 -15.84 15.12
C GLU A 231 -8.75 -15.36 15.70
N LEU A 232 -8.48 -14.06 15.65
CA LEU A 232 -7.27 -13.48 16.23
C LEU A 232 -7.21 -13.73 17.74
N ASN A 233 -8.31 -13.49 18.45
CA ASN A 233 -8.39 -13.74 19.89
C ASN A 233 -8.23 -15.24 20.23
N LEU A 234 -8.83 -16.15 19.46
CA LEU A 234 -8.69 -17.60 19.67
C LEU A 234 -7.24 -18.07 19.49
N ARG A 235 -6.47 -17.39 18.64
CA ARG A 235 -5.06 -17.70 18.36
C ARG A 235 -4.08 -16.96 19.28
N GLY A 236 -4.57 -16.18 20.23
CA GLY A 236 -3.77 -15.42 21.21
C GLY A 236 -3.42 -14.00 20.78
N SER A 237 -3.78 -13.57 19.58
CA SER A 237 -3.43 -12.25 19.01
C SER A 237 -4.38 -11.13 19.46
N HIS A 238 -4.56 -11.01 20.77
CA HIS A 238 -5.48 -10.06 21.40
C HIS A 238 -5.13 -8.61 21.08
N ALA A 239 -3.86 -8.21 21.22
CA ALA A 239 -3.43 -6.84 21.01
C ALA A 239 -3.65 -6.38 19.55
N ILE A 240 -3.38 -7.26 18.58
CA ILE A 240 -3.64 -6.97 17.17
C ILE A 240 -5.14 -6.94 16.87
N ALA A 241 -5.95 -7.81 17.48
CA ALA A 241 -7.40 -7.76 17.34
C ALA A 241 -7.97 -6.41 17.81
N ASP A 242 -7.49 -5.88 18.94
CA ASP A 242 -7.91 -4.59 19.48
C ASP A 242 -7.44 -3.40 18.62
N ILE A 243 -6.23 -3.47 18.06
CA ILE A 243 -5.72 -2.45 17.13
C ILE A 243 -6.56 -2.42 15.86
N ILE A 244 -6.81 -3.57 15.23
CA ILE A 244 -7.64 -3.66 14.01
C ILE A 244 -9.06 -3.17 14.29
N LYS A 245 -9.62 -3.52 15.45
CA LYS A 245 -10.93 -3.00 15.90
C LYS A 245 -10.95 -1.48 15.95
N THR A 246 -9.88 -0.87 16.46
CA THR A 246 -9.76 0.58 16.58
C THR A 246 -9.63 1.26 15.22
N LEU A 247 -8.77 0.72 14.34
CA LEU A 247 -8.46 1.37 13.06
C LEU A 247 -9.52 1.16 11.98
N VAL A 248 -10.06 -0.06 11.86
CA VAL A 248 -10.93 -0.45 10.73
C VAL A 248 -12.19 -1.20 11.16
N GLY A 249 -12.39 -1.39 12.47
CA GLY A 249 -13.60 -2.00 13.02
C GLY A 249 -14.83 -1.10 12.88
N THR A 250 -16.00 -1.63 13.22
CA THR A 250 -17.31 -0.99 12.94
C THR A 250 -17.51 0.38 13.58
N GLU A 251 -16.76 0.70 14.63
CA GLU A 251 -16.82 1.99 15.31
C GLU A 251 -15.78 3.01 14.82
N SER A 252 -14.82 2.60 14.01
CA SER A 252 -13.78 3.47 13.46
C SER A 252 -14.35 4.52 12.50
N THR A 253 -13.67 5.65 12.39
CA THR A 253 -13.97 6.69 11.40
C THR A 253 -13.91 6.12 9.98
N TYR A 254 -12.90 5.29 9.70
CA TYR A 254 -12.68 4.68 8.39
C TYR A 254 -13.80 3.74 7.96
N TYR A 255 -14.27 2.88 8.87
CA TYR A 255 -15.41 2.00 8.58
C TYR A 255 -16.68 2.80 8.34
N LYS A 256 -16.97 3.78 9.21
CA LYS A 256 -18.16 4.64 9.11
C LYS A 256 -18.17 5.42 7.79
N PHE A 257 -17.02 5.92 7.35
CA PHE A 257 -16.85 6.51 6.02
C PHE A 257 -17.17 5.50 4.91
N SER A 258 -16.56 4.32 4.97
CA SER A 258 -16.67 3.30 3.91
C SER A 258 -18.11 2.84 3.65
N VAL A 259 -18.91 2.71 4.71
CA VAL A 259 -20.30 2.21 4.63
C VAL A 259 -21.34 3.33 4.52
N SER A 260 -20.95 4.60 4.61
CA SER A 260 -21.90 5.71 4.54
C SER A 260 -22.58 5.76 3.17
N PRO A 261 -23.93 5.85 3.07
CA PRO A 261 -24.65 5.88 1.80
C PRO A 261 -24.29 7.06 0.89
N ASP A 262 -23.85 8.17 1.47
CA ASP A 262 -23.43 9.37 0.75
C ASP A 262 -21.91 9.58 0.76
N ARG A 263 -21.18 8.75 1.51
CA ARG A 263 -19.72 8.86 1.78
C ARG A 263 -19.27 10.29 2.05
N THR A 264 -20.14 11.11 2.63
CA THR A 264 -19.83 12.49 3.01
C THR A 264 -19.42 12.55 4.48
N ILE A 265 -18.18 12.96 4.71
CA ILE A 265 -17.73 13.49 5.99
C ILE A 265 -17.00 14.80 5.66
N GLY A 266 -17.45 15.91 6.22
CA GLY A 266 -16.93 17.24 5.90
C GLY A 266 -17.35 17.75 4.51
N ASN A 267 -16.39 18.30 3.75
CA ASN A 267 -16.65 18.99 2.48
C ASN A 267 -16.35 18.14 1.23
N ARG A 268 -15.80 16.93 1.38
CA ARG A 268 -15.47 16.06 0.25
C ARG A 268 -16.71 15.27 -0.18
N LYS A 269 -16.99 15.30 -1.48
CA LYS A 269 -17.97 14.45 -2.16
C LYS A 269 -17.26 13.65 -3.25
N PRO A 270 -16.45 12.66 -2.87
CA PRO A 270 -15.89 11.74 -3.85
C PRO A 270 -17.05 11.10 -4.64
N PRO A 271 -16.84 10.84 -5.94
CA PRO A 271 -17.90 10.45 -6.87
C PRO A 271 -18.21 8.96 -6.71
N TYR A 272 -18.56 8.54 -5.50
CA TYR A 272 -18.95 7.17 -5.24
C TYR A 272 -20.44 6.98 -5.48
N ASP A 273 -20.78 5.81 -5.98
CA ASP A 273 -22.09 5.40 -6.41
C ASP A 273 -23.07 5.40 -5.23
N ARG A 274 -24.36 5.39 -5.55
CA ARG A 274 -25.49 5.49 -4.59
C ARG A 274 -25.57 4.35 -3.55
N ILE A 275 -24.59 3.46 -3.49
CA ILE A 275 -24.50 2.30 -2.61
C ILE A 275 -23.13 2.31 -1.92
N GLY A 276 -23.10 2.57 -0.61
CA GLY A 276 -21.90 2.47 0.22
C GLY A 276 -21.23 1.10 0.12
N PHE A 277 -19.95 0.98 0.46
CA PHE A 277 -19.32 -0.34 0.55
C PHE A 277 -20.06 -1.18 1.60
N LYS A 278 -20.02 -2.51 1.44
CA LYS A 278 -20.58 -3.43 2.45
C LYS A 278 -19.71 -3.50 3.72
N GLY A 279 -18.50 -2.94 3.68
CA GLY A 279 -17.51 -2.92 4.77
C GLY A 279 -16.33 -2.02 4.42
N ALA A 280 -15.36 -1.89 5.32
CA ALA A 280 -14.14 -1.13 5.03
C ALA A 280 -13.32 -1.83 3.94
N ALA A 281 -12.92 -1.09 2.89
CA ALA A 281 -11.95 -1.61 1.92
C ALA A 281 -10.56 -1.59 2.56
N ILE A 282 -9.78 -2.67 2.47
CA ILE A 282 -8.40 -2.69 3.00
C ILE A 282 -7.45 -2.70 1.79
N HIS A 283 -7.34 -1.55 1.13
CA HIS A 283 -6.70 -1.42 -0.18
C HIS A 283 -5.24 -1.88 -0.14
N ASP A 284 -4.49 -1.38 0.83
CA ASP A 284 -3.05 -1.62 0.92
C ASP A 284 -2.70 -3.03 1.37
N LEU A 285 -3.53 -3.64 2.23
CA LEU A 285 -3.39 -5.04 2.59
C LEU A 285 -3.61 -5.93 1.36
N THR A 286 -4.61 -5.60 0.54
CA THR A 286 -4.87 -6.33 -0.70
C THR A 286 -3.66 -6.28 -1.63
N ALA A 287 -3.01 -5.12 -1.74
CA ALA A 287 -1.79 -4.98 -2.53
C ALA A 287 -0.63 -5.84 -2.01
N ARG A 288 -0.45 -5.91 -0.68
CA ARG A 288 0.52 -6.83 -0.08
C ARG A 288 0.15 -8.30 -0.37
N MET A 289 -1.12 -8.68 -0.27
CA MET A 289 -1.57 -10.05 -0.56
C MET A 289 -1.35 -10.43 -2.03
N VAL A 290 -1.56 -9.50 -2.96
CA VAL A 290 -1.21 -9.72 -4.38
C VAL A 290 0.29 -9.91 -4.57
N GLN A 291 1.12 -9.16 -3.85
CA GLN A 291 2.58 -9.31 -3.92
C GLN A 291 3.07 -10.64 -3.33
N GLU A 292 2.52 -11.06 -2.18
CA GLU A 292 2.91 -12.29 -1.46
C GLU A 292 2.37 -13.56 -2.14
N ASN A 293 1.14 -13.51 -2.65
CA ASN A 293 0.43 -14.66 -3.19
C ASN A 293 -0.28 -14.34 -4.51
N PRO A 294 0.45 -13.94 -5.57
CA PRO A 294 -0.15 -13.59 -6.86
C PRO A 294 -0.96 -14.74 -7.47
N GLU A 295 -0.68 -15.99 -7.10
CA GLU A 295 -1.43 -17.17 -7.56
C GLU A 295 -2.90 -17.19 -7.12
N ASN A 296 -3.26 -16.45 -6.06
CA ASN A 296 -4.64 -16.34 -5.57
C ASN A 296 -5.48 -15.31 -6.34
N PHE A 297 -4.86 -14.56 -7.25
CA PHE A 297 -5.50 -13.49 -7.98
C PHE A 297 -5.51 -13.79 -9.48
N GLU A 298 -6.46 -13.17 -10.16
CA GLU A 298 -6.53 -13.13 -11.61
C GLU A 298 -5.81 -11.87 -12.10
N ILE A 299 -4.61 -12.09 -12.64
CA ILE A 299 -3.70 -11.02 -13.06
C ILE A 299 -3.53 -11.12 -14.58
N TYR A 300 -3.80 -10.02 -15.28
CA TYR A 300 -3.79 -9.97 -16.74
C TYR A 300 -2.86 -8.88 -17.27
N PRO A 301 -2.17 -9.10 -18.40
CA PRO A 301 -1.51 -8.03 -19.12
C PRO A 301 -2.58 -7.09 -19.73
N ILE A 302 -2.51 -5.81 -19.40
CA ILE A 302 -3.41 -4.78 -19.94
C ILE A 302 -2.55 -3.67 -20.55
N GLN A 303 -2.96 -3.22 -21.74
CA GLN A 303 -2.40 -2.02 -22.35
C GLN A 303 -3.06 -0.79 -21.74
N VAL A 304 -2.23 0.13 -21.25
CA VAL A 304 -2.68 1.31 -20.52
C VAL A 304 -2.03 2.58 -21.04
N LEU A 305 -2.78 3.66 -20.94
CA LEU A 305 -2.31 5.03 -21.10
C LEU A 305 -2.40 5.73 -19.74
N VAL A 306 -1.41 6.57 -19.42
CA VAL A 306 -1.48 7.51 -18.30
C VAL A 306 -1.63 8.92 -18.85
N ASP A 307 -2.66 9.64 -18.40
CA ASP A 307 -2.86 11.05 -18.75
C ASP A 307 -2.09 12.00 -17.80
N GLU A 308 -2.12 13.29 -18.12
CA GLU A 308 -1.47 14.35 -17.31
C GLU A 308 -2.02 14.48 -15.88
N LYS A 309 -3.19 13.89 -15.59
CA LYS A 309 -3.87 13.92 -14.29
C LYS A 309 -3.69 12.62 -13.50
N GLY A 310 -3.02 11.61 -14.09
CA GLY A 310 -2.76 10.33 -13.46
C GLY A 310 -3.90 9.32 -13.66
N GLN A 311 -4.84 9.61 -14.56
CA GLN A 311 -5.87 8.65 -14.94
C GLN A 311 -5.23 7.55 -15.77
N ILE A 312 -5.64 6.31 -15.49
CA ILE A 312 -5.18 5.14 -16.23
C ILE A 312 -6.34 4.60 -17.07
N GLY A 313 -6.18 4.61 -18.39
CA GLY A 313 -7.24 4.25 -19.34
C GLY A 313 -6.87 3.06 -20.22
N THR A 314 -7.87 2.26 -20.61
CA THR A 314 -7.74 1.08 -21.50
C THR A 314 -8.18 1.34 -22.95
N ALA A 315 -8.69 2.54 -23.27
CA ALA A 315 -9.49 2.76 -24.47
C ALA A 315 -8.67 3.05 -25.76
N PRO A 316 -8.97 2.35 -26.87
CA PRO A 316 -8.41 2.60 -28.22
C PRO A 316 -8.67 3.99 -28.81
N SER A 317 -9.65 4.74 -28.32
CA SER A 317 -10.07 6.01 -28.90
C SER A 317 -9.13 7.19 -28.58
N TYR A 318 -8.24 7.07 -27.59
CA TYR A 318 -7.08 7.96 -27.42
C TYR A 318 -5.88 7.54 -28.27
N MET A 319 -5.87 6.30 -28.80
CA MET A 319 -4.76 5.70 -29.56
C MET A 319 -4.67 6.19 -31.02
N ALA A 320 -5.21 7.38 -31.31
CA ALA A 320 -5.23 7.98 -32.65
C ALA A 320 -4.25 9.15 -32.82
N SER A 321 -3.41 9.46 -31.82
CA SER A 321 -2.27 10.37 -32.00
C SER A 321 -0.94 9.67 -31.67
N ASP A 322 0.08 9.98 -32.46
CA ASP A 322 1.46 9.48 -32.29
C ASP A 322 2.14 9.99 -30.99
N ASP A 323 1.46 10.86 -30.23
CA ASP A 323 2.01 11.56 -29.06
C ASP A 323 1.92 10.74 -27.76
N PHE A 324 1.20 9.61 -27.77
CA PHE A 324 0.94 8.81 -26.58
C PHE A 324 1.75 7.51 -26.56
N HIS A 325 2.39 7.23 -25.42
CA HIS A 325 3.13 5.98 -25.20
C HIS A 325 2.25 4.99 -24.44
N LEU A 326 1.97 3.85 -25.06
CA LEU A 326 1.23 2.77 -24.43
C LEU A 326 2.16 1.90 -23.58
N HIS A 327 1.71 1.61 -22.36
CA HIS A 327 2.38 0.70 -21.46
C HIS A 327 1.68 -0.65 -21.43
N THR A 328 2.43 -1.76 -21.36
CA THR A 328 1.83 -3.07 -21.09
C THR A 328 2.20 -3.52 -19.68
N ILE A 329 1.21 -3.53 -18.78
CA ILE A 329 1.41 -3.84 -17.36
C ILE A 329 0.58 -5.03 -16.91
N GLN A 330 1.00 -5.71 -15.85
CA GLN A 330 0.15 -6.71 -15.18
C GLN A 330 -0.83 -5.99 -14.27
N VAL A 331 -2.11 -6.35 -14.32
CA VAL A 331 -3.16 -5.76 -13.50
C VAL A 331 -3.92 -6.87 -12.80
N ALA A 332 -3.97 -6.82 -11.46
CA ALA A 332 -4.78 -7.73 -10.66
C ALA A 332 -6.24 -7.27 -10.70
N MET A 333 -7.10 -8.06 -11.35
CA MET A 333 -8.50 -7.68 -11.61
C MET A 333 -9.48 -8.43 -10.74
N ASP A 334 -9.14 -9.65 -10.28
CA ASP A 334 -10.04 -10.45 -9.46
C ASP A 334 -9.31 -11.30 -8.42
N VAL A 335 -10.06 -11.75 -7.42
CA VAL A 335 -9.65 -12.75 -6.44
C VAL A 335 -10.27 -14.09 -6.81
N LYS A 336 -9.46 -15.15 -6.89
CA LYS A 336 -9.97 -16.49 -7.28
C LYS A 336 -10.83 -17.12 -6.20
N ASP A 337 -10.50 -16.85 -4.94
CA ASP A 337 -11.18 -17.36 -3.75
C ASP A 337 -11.05 -16.35 -2.61
N SER A 338 -12.15 -15.64 -2.32
CA SER A 338 -12.20 -14.64 -1.26
C SER A 338 -12.05 -15.24 0.13
N GLU A 339 -12.48 -16.49 0.37
CA GLU A 339 -12.31 -17.15 1.67
C GLU A 339 -10.84 -17.49 1.90
N ARG A 340 -10.14 -17.95 0.86
CA ARG A 340 -8.69 -18.15 0.93
C ARG A 340 -7.94 -16.85 1.20
N TYR A 341 -8.33 -15.74 0.56
CA TYR A 341 -7.79 -14.42 0.87
C TYR A 341 -7.94 -14.08 2.36
N TRP A 342 -9.15 -14.20 2.90
CA TRP A 342 -9.40 -13.89 4.31
C TRP A 342 -8.70 -14.85 5.28
N GLN A 343 -8.55 -16.13 4.91
CA GLN A 343 -7.77 -17.08 5.70
C GLN A 343 -6.30 -16.65 5.78
N GLN A 344 -5.72 -16.13 4.69
CA GLN A 344 -4.35 -15.59 4.69
C GLN A 344 -4.22 -14.36 5.57
N VAL A 345 -5.21 -13.45 5.53
CA VAL A 345 -5.28 -12.29 6.43
C VAL A 345 -5.26 -12.74 7.90
N VAL A 346 -6.05 -13.76 8.27
CA VAL A 346 -6.02 -14.33 9.62
C VAL A 346 -4.67 -14.95 9.93
N ASP A 347 -4.10 -15.72 9.00
CA ASP A 347 -2.85 -16.45 9.22
C ASP A 347 -1.65 -15.50 9.38
N SER A 348 -1.64 -14.34 8.71
CA SER A 348 -0.61 -13.31 8.91
C SER A 348 -0.80 -12.57 10.23
N LEU A 349 -2.01 -12.08 10.51
CA LEU A 349 -2.27 -11.25 11.70
C LEU A 349 -2.33 -12.07 13.00
N SER A 350 -2.47 -13.39 12.93
CA SER A 350 -2.40 -14.29 14.10
C SER A 350 -0.98 -14.70 14.52
N GLN A 351 0.06 -14.15 13.88
CA GLN A 351 1.45 -14.38 14.29
C GLN A 351 1.85 -13.59 15.54
N TYR A 352 1.04 -12.63 15.97
CA TYR A 352 1.28 -11.73 17.10
C TYR A 352 0.72 -12.31 18.41
N ARG A 353 1.34 -13.36 18.97
CA ARG A 353 0.80 -14.07 20.14
C ARG A 353 1.14 -13.42 21.49
#